data_AF-A0A7W7U8D6-F1
#
_entry.id   AF-A0A7W7U8D6-F1
#
_cell.length_a   1.000
_cell.length_b   1.000
_cell.length_c   1.000
_cell.angle_alpha   90.00
_cell.angle_beta   90.00
_cell.angle_gamma   90.00
#
_symmetry.space_group_name_H-M   'P 1'
#
loop_
_entity.id
_entity.type
_entity.pdbx_description
1 polymer ?
#
loop_
_entity_poly.entity_id
_entity_poly.type
_entity_poly.pdbx_seq_one_letter_code
_entity_poly.pdbx_strand_id
1 'polypeptide(L)'
;MRLLRKLFKTLRETHDAPGDETFAKSGPCECSPEWPALEATANGHVMRTLRSSHYSIMTNPEVGKFVARCTGCHARYRAPWVVDGNEPMPYDFARKAAEPAGQERPHGAVEAEYTISTASGNDWPALPGIDFAALFRPRSLVCEPAEGEGDHSFRTGTVLVSASWELAGTWGVRVEGAASPEAADLIVEEMARQLGEAAGETALHYRVTG
;
A
#
# COMPACT_ATOMS: atom_id res chain seq x y z
N MET A 1 -26.98 -6.81 2.77
CA MET A 1 -26.52 -6.36 1.43
C MET A 1 -26.54 -4.84 1.17
N ARG A 2 -27.35 -4.00 1.85
CA ARG A 2 -27.35 -2.53 1.60
C ARG A 2 -26.39 -1.71 2.47
N LEU A 3 -25.87 -2.24 3.59
CA LEU A 3 -24.93 -1.52 4.47
C LEU A 3 -23.45 -1.61 4.01
N LEU A 4 -23.03 -2.70 3.36
CA LEU A 4 -21.64 -2.88 2.88
C LEU A 4 -21.25 -1.94 1.73
N ARG A 5 -22.23 -1.39 0.99
CA ARG A 5 -21.98 -0.32 0.00
C ARG A 5 -21.68 1.04 0.64
N LYS A 6 -21.86 1.23 1.96
CA LYS A 6 -21.69 2.53 2.62
C LYS A 6 -20.27 2.78 3.13
N LEU A 7 -19.51 1.75 3.51
CA LEU A 7 -18.11 1.93 3.95
C LEU A 7 -17.19 2.34 2.80
N PHE A 8 -17.43 1.82 1.60
CA PHE A 8 -16.72 2.25 0.38
C PHE A 8 -17.26 3.54 -0.27
N LYS A 9 -18.32 4.16 0.28
CA LYS A 9 -18.88 5.41 -0.26
C LYS A 9 -18.25 6.67 0.33
N THR A 10 -17.21 6.53 1.16
CA THR A 10 -16.52 7.67 1.77
C THR A 10 -15.01 7.59 1.65
N LEU A 11 -14.49 6.87 0.65
CA LEU A 11 -13.24 7.27 0.01
C LEU A 11 -13.64 8.33 -1.01
N ARG A 12 -13.50 9.61 -0.64
CA ARG A 12 -13.53 10.68 -1.65
C ARG A 12 -12.36 10.38 -2.58
N GLU A 13 -12.70 10.04 -3.82
CA GLU A 13 -11.83 9.75 -4.96
C GLU A 13 -10.37 10.13 -4.69
N THR A 14 -9.52 9.14 -4.37
CA THR A 14 -8.11 9.25 -4.74
C THR A 14 -8.14 9.46 -6.24
N HIS A 15 -7.50 10.52 -6.74
CA HIS A 15 -7.55 10.83 -8.17
C HIS A 15 -6.78 9.77 -8.94
N ASP A 16 -7.52 8.72 -9.27
CA ASP A 16 -7.14 7.53 -9.96
C ASP A 16 -7.14 7.84 -11.45
N ALA A 17 -5.96 8.06 -12.01
CA ALA A 17 -5.54 7.51 -13.30
C ALA A 17 -4.60 8.46 -14.06
N PRO A 18 -3.74 7.88 -14.92
CA PRO A 18 -3.05 8.56 -16.01
C PRO A 18 -3.88 9.53 -16.88
N GLY A 19 -5.21 9.49 -16.81
CA GLY A 19 -6.12 10.32 -17.62
C GLY A 19 -6.95 11.36 -16.85
N ASP A 20 -6.78 11.53 -15.54
CA ASP A 20 -7.58 12.50 -14.79
C ASP A 20 -7.02 13.93 -14.90
N GLU A 21 -7.48 14.64 -15.94
CA GLU A 21 -7.19 16.06 -16.17
C GLU A 21 -7.84 17.00 -15.13
N THR A 22 -8.80 16.52 -14.33
CA THR A 22 -9.43 17.35 -13.28
C THR A 22 -8.47 17.59 -12.12
N PHE A 23 -7.60 16.61 -11.85
CA PHE A 23 -6.54 16.75 -10.87
C PHE A 23 -5.24 17.25 -11.48
N ALA A 24 -4.71 16.60 -12.52
CA ALA A 24 -3.40 16.94 -13.08
C ALA A 24 -3.49 17.16 -14.59
N LYS A 25 -3.22 18.39 -15.03
CA LYS A 25 -3.31 18.77 -16.45
C LYS A 25 -2.17 18.14 -17.24
N SER A 26 -2.44 17.54 -18.40
CA SER A 26 -1.41 16.94 -19.27
C SER A 26 -0.49 17.94 -19.96
N GLY A 27 -0.85 19.23 -20.00
CA GLY A 27 -0.07 20.29 -20.63
C GLY A 27 1.26 20.60 -19.91
N PRO A 28 2.15 21.40 -20.56
CA PRO A 28 3.41 21.79 -19.96
C PRO A 28 3.20 22.66 -18.71
N CYS A 29 4.17 22.60 -17.78
CA CYS A 29 4.15 23.42 -16.58
C CYS A 29 4.49 24.87 -16.91
N GLU A 30 3.55 25.79 -16.66
CA GLU A 30 3.75 27.24 -16.82
C GLU A 30 4.77 27.81 -15.80
N CYS A 31 5.04 27.07 -14.72
CA CYS A 31 6.03 27.42 -13.69
C CYS A 31 7.42 26.80 -13.97
N SER A 32 7.61 26.16 -15.12
CA SER A 32 8.90 25.61 -15.53
C SER A 32 9.88 26.75 -15.89
N PRO A 33 11.18 26.66 -15.54
CA PRO A 33 11.89 25.49 -15.00
C PRO A 33 11.91 25.37 -13.47
N GLU A 34 11.39 26.35 -12.72
CA GLU A 34 11.59 26.41 -11.27
C GLU A 34 10.85 25.31 -10.51
N TRP A 35 9.67 24.86 -10.97
CA TRP A 35 8.82 23.84 -10.32
C TRP A 35 8.72 24.08 -8.80
N PRO A 36 7.91 25.07 -8.37
CA PRO A 36 7.98 25.64 -7.01
C PRO A 36 7.73 24.62 -5.89
N ALA A 37 6.77 23.71 -6.07
CA ALA A 37 6.52 22.54 -5.22
C ALA A 37 5.62 21.53 -5.95
N LEU A 38 5.69 20.26 -5.55
CA LEU A 38 4.83 19.20 -6.06
C LEU A 38 3.84 18.74 -4.99
N GLU A 39 2.67 18.33 -5.44
CA GLU A 39 1.63 17.74 -4.60
C GLU A 39 0.97 16.55 -5.29
N ALA A 40 0.49 15.60 -4.49
CA ALA A 40 -0.34 14.47 -4.92
C ALA A 40 -1.60 14.40 -4.02
N THR A 41 -2.51 13.47 -4.33
CA THR A 41 -3.64 13.18 -3.45
C THR A 41 -3.70 11.72 -3.05
N ALA A 42 -4.06 11.45 -1.80
CA ALA A 42 -4.48 10.14 -1.32
C ALA A 42 -5.73 10.29 -0.47
N ASN A 43 -6.77 9.51 -0.75
CA ASN A 43 -8.02 9.48 0.01
C ASN A 43 -8.63 10.88 0.20
N GLY A 44 -8.54 11.73 -0.83
CA GLY A 44 -9.05 13.11 -0.81
C GLY A 44 -8.20 14.12 -0.04
N HIS A 45 -7.05 13.72 0.51
CA HIS A 45 -6.08 14.61 1.13
C HIS A 45 -4.96 14.97 0.15
N VAL A 46 -4.64 16.26 0.08
CA VAL A 46 -3.46 16.74 -0.65
C VAL A 46 -2.23 16.50 0.23
N MET A 47 -1.20 15.91 -0.36
CA MET A 47 0.08 15.65 0.30
C MET A 47 1.21 16.34 -0.45
N ARG A 48 2.18 16.85 0.29
CA ARG A 48 3.43 17.33 -0.28
C ARG A 48 4.25 16.17 -0.84
N THR A 49 4.85 16.42 -1.99
CA THR A 49 5.74 15.46 -2.64
C THR A 49 7.05 16.11 -3.04
N LEU A 50 8.08 15.28 -3.15
CA LEU A 50 9.43 15.71 -3.48
C LEU A 50 9.85 15.12 -4.82
N ARG A 51 10.64 15.88 -5.58
CA ARG A 51 11.36 15.34 -6.73
C ARG A 51 12.32 14.27 -6.24
N SER A 52 12.41 13.18 -6.99
CA SER A 52 13.30 12.07 -6.66
C SER A 52 14.11 11.64 -7.87
N SER A 53 15.21 10.94 -7.62
CA SER A 53 15.96 10.21 -8.65
C SER A 53 15.36 8.83 -8.94
N HIS A 54 14.42 8.37 -8.12
CA HIS A 54 13.80 7.05 -8.18
C HIS A 54 12.29 7.13 -7.90
N TYR A 55 11.54 6.13 -8.34
CA TYR A 55 10.15 5.95 -7.93
C TYR A 55 10.09 5.07 -6.67
N SER A 56 9.09 5.32 -5.83
CA SER A 56 8.57 4.33 -4.89
C SER A 56 7.47 3.49 -5.55
N ILE A 57 7.04 2.41 -4.92
CA ILE A 57 5.93 1.57 -5.43
C ILE A 57 4.66 2.41 -5.68
N MET A 58 4.34 3.39 -4.83
CA MET A 58 3.17 4.27 -5.00
C MET A 58 3.25 5.19 -6.23
N THR A 59 4.44 5.69 -6.48
CA THR A 59 4.69 6.79 -7.42
C THR A 59 5.16 6.29 -8.77
N ASN A 60 5.55 5.01 -8.86
CA ASN A 60 5.90 4.36 -10.09
C ASN A 60 4.66 4.25 -10.99
N PRO A 61 4.63 4.90 -12.16
CA PRO A 61 3.46 4.86 -13.05
C PRO A 61 3.16 3.47 -13.63
N GLU A 62 4.09 2.52 -13.54
CA GLU A 62 3.90 1.13 -13.98
C GLU A 62 3.20 0.25 -12.92
N VAL A 63 3.24 0.67 -11.65
CA VAL A 63 2.81 -0.15 -10.50
C VAL A 63 1.74 0.58 -9.67
N GLY A 64 2.04 1.82 -9.28
CA GLY A 64 1.17 2.68 -8.49
C GLY A 64 0.31 3.61 -9.35
N LYS A 65 -0.79 4.10 -8.75
CA LYS A 65 -1.80 4.91 -9.44
C LYS A 65 -1.69 6.42 -9.15
N PHE A 66 -0.75 6.81 -8.29
CA PHE A 66 -0.66 8.19 -7.82
C PHE A 66 -0.12 9.12 -8.90
N VAL A 67 -0.60 10.36 -8.86
CA VAL A 67 -0.18 11.42 -9.77
C VAL A 67 0.34 12.60 -8.96
N ALA A 68 1.50 13.13 -9.33
CA ALA A 68 1.98 14.41 -8.84
C ALA A 68 1.69 15.54 -9.83
N ARG A 69 1.41 16.72 -9.32
CA ARG A 69 1.21 17.95 -10.09
C ARG A 69 1.97 19.12 -9.48
N CYS A 70 2.21 20.14 -10.31
CA CYS A 70 2.72 21.43 -9.86
C CYS A 70 1.67 22.13 -8.98
N THR A 71 2.06 22.58 -7.79
CA THR A 71 1.20 23.37 -6.88
C THR A 71 0.72 24.70 -7.47
N GLY A 72 1.46 25.27 -8.44
CA GLY A 72 1.11 26.55 -9.06
C GLY A 72 0.10 26.43 -10.20
N CYS A 73 0.42 25.66 -11.25
CA CYS A 73 -0.39 25.58 -12.47
C CYS A 73 -1.17 24.26 -12.63
N HIS A 74 -0.97 23.30 -11.71
CA HIS A 74 -1.54 21.95 -11.73
C HIS A 74 -1.12 21.10 -12.93
N ALA A 75 -0.07 21.50 -13.65
CA ALA A 75 0.52 20.67 -14.68
C ALA A 75 1.10 19.38 -14.07
N ARG A 76 0.87 18.26 -14.75
CA ARG A 76 1.30 16.94 -14.32
C ARG A 76 2.82 16.84 -14.31
N TYR A 77 3.37 16.35 -13.21
CA TYR A 77 4.78 16.01 -13.11
C TYR A 77 5.01 14.58 -13.60
N ARG A 78 5.93 14.41 -14.55
CA ARG A 78 6.17 13.13 -15.24
C ARG A 78 7.52 12.46 -14.89
N ALA A 79 8.37 13.15 -14.14
CA ALA A 79 9.65 12.60 -13.69
C ALA A 79 9.48 11.94 -12.30
N PRO A 80 10.48 11.17 -11.82
CA PRO A 80 10.36 10.49 -10.53
C PRO A 80 10.14 11.43 -9.35
N TRP A 81 9.29 11.00 -8.43
CA TRP A 81 8.88 11.74 -7.25
C TRP A 81 8.51 10.76 -6.13
N VAL A 82 8.55 11.23 -4.88
CA VAL A 82 8.17 10.45 -3.69
C VAL A 82 7.31 11.32 -2.78
N VAL A 83 6.56 10.71 -1.86
CA VAL A 83 5.87 11.46 -0.80
C VAL A 83 6.93 12.06 0.14
N ASP A 84 6.74 13.30 0.59
CA ASP A 84 7.65 13.88 1.58
C ASP A 84 7.52 13.09 2.90
N GLY A 85 8.61 12.45 3.36
CA GLY A 85 8.60 11.66 4.60
C GLY A 85 8.35 12.48 5.87
N ASN A 86 8.43 13.81 5.79
CA ASN A 86 8.05 14.71 6.89
C ASN A 86 6.60 15.20 6.79
N GLU A 87 5.87 14.80 5.75
CA GLU A 87 4.46 15.16 5.63
C GLU A 87 3.69 14.52 6.80
N PRO A 88 2.99 15.31 7.63
CA PRO A 88 2.19 14.76 8.70
C PRO A 88 1.06 13.94 8.07
N MET A 89 1.23 12.62 8.11
CA MET A 89 0.29 11.66 7.54
C MET A 89 -1.12 11.89 8.11
N PRO A 90 -2.09 12.30 7.27
CA PRO A 90 -3.36 12.82 7.75
C PRO A 90 -4.34 11.67 8.06
N TYR A 91 -4.10 10.94 9.15
CA TYR A 91 -4.98 9.81 9.50
C TYR A 91 -5.79 10.03 10.77
N ASP A 92 -6.87 10.82 10.68
CA ASP A 92 -7.97 10.71 11.65
C ASP A 92 -8.74 9.38 11.47
N PHE A 93 -8.68 8.74 10.30
CA PHE A 93 -9.31 7.44 10.06
C PHE A 93 -8.51 6.26 10.63
N ALA A 94 -7.17 6.32 10.68
CA ALA A 94 -6.36 5.32 11.39
C ALA A 94 -6.47 5.47 12.92
N ARG A 95 -7.05 6.58 13.41
CA ARG A 95 -7.36 6.83 14.82
C ARG A 95 -8.77 6.40 15.24
N LYS A 96 -9.61 5.92 14.32
CA LYS A 96 -10.93 5.41 14.69
C LYS A 96 -10.77 4.08 15.42
N ALA A 97 -11.08 4.11 16.72
CA ALA A 97 -11.14 2.94 17.59
C ALA A 97 -11.99 1.82 16.95
N ALA A 98 -11.50 0.59 17.09
CA ALA A 98 -12.17 -0.63 16.70
C ALA A 98 -13.67 -0.62 17.08
N GLU A 99 -14.55 -0.70 16.09
CA GLU A 99 -15.92 -1.13 16.35
C GLU A 99 -15.88 -2.61 16.79
N PRO A 100 -16.68 -3.02 17.78
CA PRO A 100 -16.56 -4.35 18.36
C PRO A 100 -16.92 -5.41 17.32
N ALA A 101 -16.01 -6.37 17.15
CA ALA A 101 -16.16 -7.50 16.24
C ALA A 101 -17.42 -8.31 16.60
N GLY A 102 -18.44 -8.20 15.75
CA GLY A 102 -19.60 -9.08 15.77
C GLY A 102 -19.41 -10.22 14.77
N GLN A 103 -19.29 -11.43 15.31
CA GLN A 103 -19.88 -12.71 14.88
C GLN A 103 -18.87 -13.87 14.91
N GLU A 104 -19.25 -14.93 15.63
CA GLU A 104 -18.47 -16.12 15.97
C GLU A 104 -17.80 -16.82 14.78
N ARG A 105 -16.49 -17.06 14.90
CA ARG A 105 -15.65 -17.83 13.97
C ARG A 105 -15.28 -19.18 14.60
N PRO A 106 -14.93 -20.20 13.78
CA PRO A 106 -14.72 -21.57 14.27
C PRO A 106 -13.63 -21.61 15.34
N HIS A 107 -13.89 -22.35 16.42
CA HIS A 107 -13.00 -22.46 17.58
C HIS A 107 -11.54 -22.74 17.20
N GLY A 108 -10.65 -21.79 17.48
CA GLY A 108 -9.19 -21.96 17.47
C GLY A 108 -8.42 -21.30 16.32
N ALA A 109 -9.09 -20.76 15.30
CA ALA A 109 -8.43 -20.09 14.18
C ALA A 109 -8.15 -18.61 14.50
N VAL A 110 -6.93 -18.16 14.25
CA VAL A 110 -6.49 -16.79 14.54
C VAL A 110 -6.57 -15.91 13.29
N GLU A 111 -6.95 -14.65 13.50
CA GLU A 111 -6.75 -13.56 12.56
C GLU A 111 -5.63 -12.66 13.11
N ALA A 112 -4.67 -12.32 12.25
CA ALA A 112 -3.57 -11.44 12.61
C ALA A 112 -3.29 -10.46 11.47
N GLU A 113 -3.02 -9.22 11.82
CA GLU A 113 -2.66 -8.15 10.90
C GLU A 113 -1.20 -7.74 11.11
N TYR A 114 -0.53 -7.37 10.03
CA TYR A 114 0.89 -7.08 10.00
C TYR A 114 1.19 -5.91 9.07
N THR A 115 2.31 -5.25 9.34
CA THR A 115 2.95 -4.32 8.40
C THR A 115 4.32 -4.86 8.02
N ILE A 116 4.70 -4.77 6.74
CA ILE A 116 6.05 -5.04 6.24
C ILE A 116 6.67 -3.73 5.74
N SER A 117 7.82 -3.34 6.28
CA SER A 117 8.54 -2.12 5.94
C SER A 117 10.01 -2.41 5.61
N THR A 118 10.71 -1.45 5.02
CA THR A 118 12.17 -1.49 5.00
C THR A 118 12.71 -1.23 6.41
N ALA A 119 13.88 -1.80 6.74
CA ALA A 119 14.55 -1.56 8.03
C ALA A 119 15.08 -0.12 8.17
N SER A 120 15.32 0.55 7.04
CA SER A 120 15.74 1.95 7.01
C SER A 120 14.59 2.93 7.31
N GLY A 121 13.34 2.47 7.21
CA GLY A 121 12.14 3.32 7.31
C GLY A 121 11.86 4.14 6.04
N ASN A 122 12.65 3.93 4.97
CA ASN A 122 12.39 4.54 3.67
C ASN A 122 11.29 3.78 2.92
N ASP A 123 10.66 4.45 1.96
CA ASP A 123 9.77 3.82 0.98
C ASP A 123 10.47 2.65 0.26
N TRP A 124 9.70 1.62 -0.09
CA TRP A 124 10.22 0.54 -0.93
C TRP A 124 10.66 1.05 -2.30
N PRO A 125 11.84 0.64 -2.80
CA PRO A 125 12.27 0.97 -4.14
C PRO A 125 11.31 0.38 -5.18
N ALA A 126 11.17 1.06 -6.32
CA ALA A 126 10.41 0.51 -7.43
C ALA A 126 11.02 -0.81 -7.93
N LEU A 127 10.15 -1.81 -8.12
CA LEU A 127 10.49 -3.14 -8.63
C LEU A 127 9.81 -3.36 -10.00
N PRO A 128 10.33 -2.76 -11.09
CA PRO A 128 9.69 -2.85 -12.40
C PRO A 128 9.69 -4.30 -12.90
N GLY A 129 8.55 -4.74 -13.44
CA GLY A 129 8.38 -6.08 -14.00
C GLY A 129 8.27 -7.21 -12.96
N ILE A 130 8.24 -6.90 -11.66
CA ILE A 130 8.02 -7.90 -10.62
C ILE A 130 6.54 -8.33 -10.62
N ASP A 131 6.30 -9.64 -10.52
CA ASP A 131 4.97 -10.16 -10.21
C ASP A 131 4.81 -10.19 -8.69
N PHE A 132 4.22 -9.13 -8.12
CA PHE A 132 3.98 -9.05 -6.68
C PHE A 132 3.07 -10.18 -6.17
N ALA A 133 2.10 -10.64 -6.97
CA ALA A 133 1.25 -11.76 -6.56
C ALA A 133 2.05 -13.06 -6.43
N ALA A 134 3.05 -13.28 -7.27
CA ALA A 134 4.00 -14.40 -7.10
C ALA A 134 5.01 -14.15 -5.97
N LEU A 135 5.52 -12.92 -5.84
CA LEU A 135 6.49 -12.55 -4.81
C LEU A 135 5.95 -12.73 -3.39
N PHE A 136 4.67 -12.42 -3.16
CA PHE A 136 4.03 -12.57 -1.86
C PHE A 136 3.67 -14.00 -1.47
N ARG A 137 3.75 -14.97 -2.39
CA ARG A 137 3.52 -16.37 -2.04
C ARG A 137 4.80 -16.95 -1.42
N PRO A 138 4.78 -17.38 -0.15
CA PRO A 138 5.94 -18.03 0.48
C PRO A 138 6.39 -19.23 -0.35
N ARG A 139 7.67 -19.30 -0.71
CA ARG A 139 8.22 -20.38 -1.52
C ARG A 139 8.27 -21.70 -0.75
N SER A 140 8.30 -21.66 0.59
CA SER A 140 8.25 -22.85 1.44
C SER A 140 6.87 -23.52 1.49
N LEU A 141 5.82 -22.86 0.98
CA LEU A 141 4.43 -23.32 1.08
C LEU A 141 3.81 -23.57 -0.29
N VAL A 142 2.86 -24.52 -0.32
CA VAL A 142 1.95 -24.66 -1.46
C VAL A 142 0.91 -23.55 -1.36
N CYS A 143 0.90 -22.67 -2.36
CA CYS A 143 0.06 -21.48 -2.39
C CYS A 143 -0.77 -21.42 -3.67
N GLU A 144 -2.05 -21.10 -3.53
CA GLU A 144 -2.99 -20.92 -4.64
C GLU A 144 -3.53 -19.49 -4.66
N PRO A 145 -3.65 -18.83 -5.83
CA PRO A 145 -4.32 -17.53 -5.91
C PRO A 145 -5.75 -17.61 -5.35
N ALA A 146 -6.16 -16.59 -4.63
CA ALA A 146 -7.50 -16.52 -4.06
C ALA A 146 -8.07 -15.10 -4.18
N GLU A 147 -9.39 -14.98 -4.17
CA GLU A 147 -10.04 -13.69 -3.95
C GLU A 147 -9.95 -13.32 -2.45
N GLY A 148 -9.59 -12.08 -2.16
CA GLY A 148 -9.47 -11.53 -0.82
C GLY A 148 -9.56 -10.00 -0.83
N GLU A 149 -9.48 -9.36 0.33
CA GLU A 149 -9.72 -7.92 0.48
C GLU A 149 -8.52 -7.03 0.07
N GLY A 150 -7.32 -7.60 -0.09
CA GLY A 150 -6.09 -6.87 -0.47
C GLY A 150 -5.74 -6.95 -1.96
N ASP A 151 -4.79 -6.12 -2.39
CA ASP A 151 -4.27 -6.06 -3.77
C ASP A 151 -3.79 -7.43 -4.29
N HIS A 152 -3.24 -8.26 -3.39
CA HIS A 152 -2.77 -9.61 -3.67
C HIS A 152 -3.26 -10.57 -2.60
N SER A 153 -3.92 -11.65 -3.02
CA SER A 153 -4.44 -12.64 -2.08
C SER A 153 -4.13 -14.07 -2.53
N PHE A 154 -3.84 -14.93 -1.56
CA PHE A 154 -3.58 -16.35 -1.80
C PHE A 154 -4.04 -17.20 -0.61
N ARG A 155 -4.22 -18.50 -0.85
CA ARG A 155 -4.48 -19.50 0.18
C ARG A 155 -3.32 -20.46 0.32
N THR A 156 -3.08 -20.89 1.55
CA THR A 156 -2.21 -22.03 1.87
C THR A 156 -2.91 -22.90 2.92
N GLY A 157 -3.32 -24.10 2.51
CA GLY A 157 -4.25 -24.91 3.31
C GLY A 157 -5.56 -24.17 3.61
N THR A 158 -5.88 -24.02 4.89
CA THR A 158 -7.07 -23.28 5.35
C THR A 158 -6.84 -21.78 5.53
N VAL A 159 -5.59 -21.33 5.43
CA VAL A 159 -5.20 -19.93 5.69
C VAL A 159 -5.43 -19.09 4.45
N LEU A 160 -6.12 -17.96 4.60
CA LEU A 160 -6.22 -16.91 3.60
C LEU A 160 -5.25 -15.78 3.99
N VAL A 161 -4.43 -15.35 3.04
CA VAL A 161 -3.51 -14.24 3.22
C VAL A 161 -3.85 -13.17 2.19
N SER A 162 -4.03 -11.94 2.64
CA SER A 162 -4.26 -10.78 1.80
C SER A 162 -3.21 -9.72 2.11
N ALA A 163 -2.43 -9.34 1.09
CA ALA A 163 -1.47 -8.27 1.14
C ALA A 163 -2.00 -7.07 0.34
N SER A 164 -1.94 -5.88 0.92
CA SER A 164 -2.26 -4.62 0.26
C SER A 164 -1.16 -3.62 0.50
N TRP A 165 -0.92 -2.76 -0.49
CA TRP A 165 0.00 -1.66 -0.29
C TRP A 165 -0.67 -0.56 0.54
N GLU A 166 -0.01 -0.13 1.61
CA GLU A 166 -0.48 0.92 2.50
C GLU A 166 0.27 2.24 2.24
N LEU A 167 -0.44 3.35 2.41
CA LEU A 167 0.03 4.71 2.10
C LEU A 167 1.30 5.17 2.85
N ALA A 168 1.82 4.38 3.80
CA ALA A 168 3.02 4.67 4.60
C ALA A 168 4.31 4.00 4.08
N GLY A 169 4.36 3.65 2.80
CA GLY A 169 5.52 2.92 2.28
C GLY A 169 5.64 1.52 2.88
N THR A 170 4.52 0.94 3.34
CA THR A 170 4.48 -0.39 3.97
C THR A 170 3.46 -1.26 3.29
N TRP A 171 3.65 -2.58 3.36
CA TRP A 171 2.62 -3.53 2.98
C TRP A 171 1.81 -3.93 4.21
N GLY A 172 0.50 -3.74 4.15
CA GLY A 172 -0.44 -4.35 5.10
C GLY A 172 -0.65 -5.81 4.72
N VAL A 173 -0.56 -6.72 5.68
CA VAL A 173 -0.82 -8.14 5.47
C VAL A 173 -1.81 -8.63 6.52
N ARG A 174 -2.93 -9.18 6.06
CA ARG A 174 -3.90 -9.88 6.90
C ARG A 174 -3.77 -11.39 6.68
N VAL A 175 -3.69 -12.13 7.78
CA VAL A 175 -3.64 -13.59 7.81
C VAL A 175 -4.86 -14.09 8.57
N GLU A 176 -5.74 -14.81 7.88
CA GLU A 176 -6.97 -15.37 8.44
C GLU A 176 -6.91 -16.89 8.43
N GLY A 177 -7.28 -17.52 9.54
CA GLY A 177 -7.39 -18.99 9.58
C GLY A 177 -6.10 -19.71 9.99
N ALA A 178 -5.10 -18.98 10.47
CA ALA A 178 -3.86 -19.57 10.96
C ALA A 178 -4.12 -20.40 12.24
N ALA A 179 -3.38 -21.51 12.37
CA ALA A 179 -3.50 -22.41 13.53
C ALA A 179 -2.99 -21.80 14.84
N SER A 180 -2.07 -20.84 14.75
CA SER A 180 -1.58 -20.05 15.88
C SER A 180 -1.00 -18.72 15.38
N PRO A 181 -0.76 -17.75 16.28
CA PRO A 181 -0.08 -16.51 15.93
C PRO A 181 1.34 -16.74 15.38
N GLU A 182 2.07 -17.72 15.92
CA GLU A 182 3.43 -18.07 15.46
C GLU A 182 3.41 -18.66 14.05
N ALA A 183 2.36 -19.41 13.69
CA ALA A 183 2.18 -19.89 12.32
C ALA A 183 1.92 -18.73 11.34
N ALA A 184 1.18 -17.70 11.76
CA ALA A 184 1.00 -16.48 10.98
C ALA A 184 2.30 -15.68 10.86
N ASP A 185 3.11 -15.61 11.93
CA ASP A 185 4.41 -14.92 11.91
C ASP A 185 5.35 -15.52 10.89
N LEU A 186 5.47 -16.85 10.83
CA LEU A 186 6.34 -17.54 9.88
C LEU A 186 5.96 -17.27 8.42
N ILE A 187 4.66 -17.17 8.12
CA ILE A 187 4.17 -16.82 6.79
C ILE A 187 4.64 -15.41 6.43
N VAL A 188 4.41 -14.44 7.32
CA VAL A 188 4.72 -13.02 7.07
C VAL A 188 6.22 -12.76 7.09
N GLU A 189 6.98 -13.46 7.93
CA GLU A 189 8.44 -13.41 7.97
C GLU A 189 9.04 -13.82 6.61
N GLU A 190 8.55 -14.91 6.02
CA GLU A 190 9.02 -15.32 4.69
C GLU A 190 8.60 -14.33 3.59
N MET A 191 7.37 -13.80 3.64
CA MET A 191 6.93 -12.73 2.73
C MET A 191 7.84 -11.51 2.81
N ALA A 192 8.15 -11.06 4.03
CA ALA A 192 9.04 -9.94 4.27
C ALA A 192 10.44 -10.21 3.72
N ARG A 193 11.02 -11.38 4.04
CA ARG A 193 12.34 -11.78 3.53
C ARG A 193 12.38 -11.78 2.00
N GLN A 194 11.37 -12.37 1.34
CA GLN A 194 11.31 -12.42 -0.12
C GLN A 194 11.21 -11.04 -0.75
N LEU A 195 10.40 -10.16 -0.17
CA LEU A 195 10.26 -8.78 -0.61
C LEU A 195 11.56 -8.00 -0.44
N GLY A 196 12.22 -8.15 0.71
CA GLY A 196 13.54 -7.58 0.98
C GLY A 196 14.60 -8.04 -0.03
N GLU A 197 14.68 -9.35 -0.28
CA GLU A 197 15.60 -9.94 -1.28
C GLU A 197 15.36 -9.39 -2.69
N ALA A 198 14.09 -9.26 -3.10
CA ALA A 198 13.75 -8.69 -4.41
C ALA A 198 14.12 -7.21 -4.51
N ALA A 199 13.99 -6.46 -3.41
CA ALA A 199 14.31 -5.04 -3.31
C ALA A 199 15.79 -4.72 -3.08
N GLY A 200 16.61 -5.71 -2.69
CA GLY A 200 17.96 -5.43 -2.18
C GLY A 200 17.93 -4.69 -0.84
N GLU A 201 16.85 -4.82 -0.08
CA GLU A 201 16.60 -4.16 1.20
C GLU A 201 16.48 -5.19 2.33
N THR A 202 16.74 -4.76 3.57
CA THR A 202 16.34 -5.54 4.74
C THR A 202 14.89 -5.23 5.06
N ALA A 203 14.02 -6.24 5.04
CA ALA A 203 12.63 -6.10 5.42
C ALA A 203 12.43 -6.36 6.92
N LEU A 204 11.53 -5.61 7.55
CA LEU A 204 11.02 -5.87 8.89
C LEU A 204 9.51 -6.10 8.81
N HIS A 205 8.98 -6.97 9.66
CA HIS A 205 7.55 -7.12 9.84
C HIS A 205 7.17 -6.88 11.30
N TYR A 206 6.01 -6.26 11.49
CA TYR A 206 5.45 -5.98 12.82
C TYR A 206 4.01 -6.46 12.85
N ARG A 207 3.64 -7.19 13.90
CA ARG A 207 2.25 -7.52 14.16
C ARG A 207 1.54 -6.28 14.68
N VAL A 208 0.38 -5.96 14.12
CA VAL A 208 -0.49 -4.91 14.62
C VAL A 208 -1.24 -5.47 15.83
N THR A 209 -0.84 -5.06 17.03
CA THR A 209 -1.56 -5.40 18.26
C THR A 209 -2.59 -4.32 18.54
N GLY A 210 -3.88 -4.68 18.47
CA GLY A 210 -5.00 -3.85 18.93
C GLY A 210 -5.18 -3.85 20.43
#